data_AF-A0A944PIG1-F1
#
_entry.id   AF-A0A944PIG1-F1
#
_cell.length_a   1.000
_cell.length_b   1.000
_cell.length_c   1.000
_cell.angle_alpha   90.00
_cell.angle_beta   90.00
_cell.angle_gamma   90.00
#
_symmetry.space_group_name_H-M   'P 1'
#
loop_
_entity.id
_entity.type
_entity.pdbx_description
1 polymer ?
#
loop_
_entity_poly.entity_id
_entity_poly.type
_entity_poly.pdbx_seq_one_letter_code
_entity_poly.pdbx_strand_id
1 'polypeptide(L)'
;MDFQPTQDQRDLRAGVRDLLAGRYGREALRAAVDGGVCVDRALWRELGEAGFFALRLPEEEGGVGLGMPEAVLVFEEAGRALLPGPLVATHLAAGSVPGAAQGTVVVTALDLGGPLVTHLGESDAVLGAAAVPAGEAVRSVDPLTPLSRVGVRGSVRDRDGSGGSGGSGGPGGPAAAAASAAA
;
A
#
# COMPACT_ATOMS: atom_id res chain seq x y z
N MET A 1 -28.49 11.08 18.08
CA MET A 1 -27.34 10.52 17.33
C MET A 1 -27.81 9.18 16.79
N ASP A 2 -27.74 8.98 15.48
CA ASP A 2 -28.15 7.74 14.82
C ASP A 2 -26.92 7.10 14.18
N PHE A 3 -26.69 5.82 14.49
CA PHE A 3 -25.56 5.03 14.02
C PHE A 3 -26.00 3.92 13.05
N GLN A 4 -27.28 3.84 12.73
CA GLN A 4 -27.78 2.89 11.76
C GLN A 4 -27.39 3.35 10.35
N PRO A 5 -26.98 2.42 9.45
CA PRO A 5 -26.77 2.75 8.06
C PRO A 5 -28.04 3.35 7.44
N THR A 6 -27.89 4.24 6.45
CA THR A 6 -29.02 4.71 5.64
C THR A 6 -29.55 3.59 4.74
N GLN A 7 -30.68 3.83 4.05
CA GLN A 7 -31.18 2.85 3.08
C GLN A 7 -30.20 2.69 1.92
N ASP A 8 -29.69 3.80 1.37
CA ASP A 8 -28.70 3.78 0.28
C ASP A 8 -27.43 3.02 0.66
N GLN A 9 -26.96 3.17 1.90
CA GLN A 9 -25.82 2.40 2.43
C GLN A 9 -26.12 0.91 2.56
N ARG A 10 -27.35 0.53 2.93
CA ARG A 10 -27.78 -0.88 2.95
C ARG A 10 -27.82 -1.46 1.53
N ASP A 11 -28.33 -0.70 0.58
CA ASP A 11 -28.47 -1.11 -0.81
C ASP A 11 -27.09 -1.23 -1.49
N LEU A 12 -26.18 -0.28 -1.23
CA LEU A 12 -24.78 -0.35 -1.64
C LEU A 12 -24.12 -1.64 -1.12
N ARG A 13 -24.25 -1.92 0.18
CA ARG A 13 -23.67 -3.12 0.79
C ARG A 13 -24.24 -4.40 0.17
N ALA A 14 -25.54 -4.45 -0.10
CA ALA A 14 -26.16 -5.60 -0.77
C ALA A 14 -25.63 -5.77 -2.19
N GLY A 15 -25.54 -4.68 -2.97
CA GLY A 15 -25.02 -4.70 -4.34
C GLY A 15 -23.57 -5.16 -4.42
N VAL A 16 -22.69 -4.67 -3.54
CA VAL A 16 -21.28 -5.11 -3.47
C VAL A 16 -21.19 -6.59 -3.12
N ARG A 17 -22.00 -7.06 -2.17
CA ARG A 17 -22.04 -8.47 -1.79
C ARG A 17 -22.42 -9.35 -2.97
N ASP A 18 -23.45 -8.97 -3.71
CA ASP A 18 -23.94 -9.75 -4.85
C ASP A 18 -22.91 -9.74 -6.00
N LEU A 19 -22.27 -8.59 -6.24
CA LEU A 19 -21.15 -8.47 -7.19
C LEU A 19 -20.01 -9.43 -6.82
N LEU A 20 -19.54 -9.39 -5.57
CA LEU A 20 -18.45 -10.24 -5.11
C LEU A 20 -18.84 -11.72 -5.08
N ALA A 21 -20.08 -12.06 -4.72
CA ALA A 21 -20.55 -13.44 -4.77
C ALA A 21 -20.57 -13.99 -6.21
N GLY A 22 -20.91 -13.16 -7.20
CA GLY A 22 -20.91 -13.52 -8.61
C GLY A 22 -19.52 -13.58 -9.25
N ARG A 23 -18.58 -12.74 -8.81
CA ARG A 23 -17.24 -12.61 -9.40
C ARG A 23 -16.13 -13.36 -8.65
N TYR A 24 -16.23 -13.44 -7.33
CA TYR A 24 -15.24 -14.04 -6.43
C TYR A 24 -15.92 -14.83 -5.30
N GLY A 25 -16.64 -15.89 -5.69
CA GLY A 25 -17.30 -16.80 -4.77
C GLY A 25 -16.34 -17.75 -4.05
N ARG A 26 -16.89 -18.63 -3.21
CA ARG A 26 -16.11 -19.61 -2.41
C ARG A 26 -15.20 -20.53 -3.25
N GLU A 27 -15.61 -20.86 -4.47
CA GLU A 27 -14.82 -21.70 -5.37
C GLU A 27 -13.57 -20.95 -5.88
N ALA A 28 -13.72 -19.68 -6.26
CA ALA A 28 -12.60 -18.82 -6.63
C ALA A 28 -11.63 -18.64 -5.46
N LEU A 29 -12.15 -18.44 -4.24
CA LEU A 29 -11.32 -18.38 -3.04
C LEU A 29 -10.50 -19.66 -2.82
N ARG A 30 -11.12 -20.84 -2.93
CA ARG A 30 -10.40 -22.11 -2.77
C ARG A 30 -9.34 -22.29 -3.85
N ALA A 31 -9.68 -21.98 -5.10
CA ALA A 31 -8.73 -22.04 -6.21
C ALA A 31 -7.56 -21.06 -6.01
N ALA A 32 -7.80 -19.87 -5.47
CA ALA A 32 -6.75 -18.91 -5.13
C ALA A 32 -5.80 -19.46 -4.05
N VAL A 33 -6.34 -20.09 -3.00
CA VAL A 33 -5.55 -20.73 -1.94
C VAL A 33 -4.72 -21.88 -2.48
N ASP A 34 -5.32 -22.77 -3.26
CA ASP A 34 -4.65 -23.96 -3.81
C ASP A 34 -3.62 -23.60 -4.89
N GLY A 35 -3.91 -22.58 -5.69
CA GLY A 35 -3.06 -22.11 -6.79
C GLY A 35 -2.02 -21.06 -6.39
N GLY A 36 -2.11 -20.50 -5.18
CA GLY A 36 -1.24 -19.40 -4.73
C GLY A 36 -1.48 -18.07 -5.48
N VAL A 37 -2.62 -17.92 -6.15
CA VAL A 37 -2.96 -16.69 -6.88
C VAL A 37 -3.48 -15.66 -5.89
N CYS A 38 -2.65 -14.67 -5.58
CA CYS A 38 -2.96 -13.67 -4.56
C CYS A 38 -3.62 -12.40 -5.14
N VAL A 39 -3.42 -12.13 -6.43
CA VAL A 39 -4.08 -11.03 -7.17
C VAL A 39 -4.41 -11.50 -8.58
N ASP A 40 -5.70 -11.71 -8.86
CA ASP A 40 -6.18 -11.94 -10.22
C ASP A 40 -6.31 -10.59 -10.95
N ARG A 41 -5.48 -10.39 -11.97
CA ARG A 41 -5.44 -9.14 -12.74
C ARG A 41 -6.71 -8.88 -13.56
N ALA A 42 -7.45 -9.92 -13.97
CA ALA A 42 -8.71 -9.74 -14.66
C ALA A 42 -9.78 -9.24 -13.68
N LEU A 43 -9.92 -9.92 -12.54
CA LEU A 43 -10.82 -9.49 -11.47
C LEU A 43 -10.47 -8.07 -10.96
N TRP A 44 -9.18 -7.76 -10.82
CA TRP A 44 -8.74 -6.43 -10.38
C TRP A 44 -9.20 -5.31 -11.31
N ARG A 45 -9.13 -5.54 -12.63
CA ARG A 45 -9.66 -4.61 -13.64
C ARG A 45 -11.18 -4.50 -13.56
N GLU A 46 -11.88 -5.62 -13.42
CA GLU A 46 -13.35 -5.59 -13.26
C GLU A 46 -13.78 -4.78 -12.03
N LEU A 47 -13.06 -4.89 -10.92
CA LEU A 47 -13.30 -4.08 -9.72
C LEU A 47 -13.04 -2.60 -9.97
N GLY A 48 -11.98 -2.26 -10.69
CA GLY A 48 -11.68 -0.89 -11.10
C GLY A 48 -12.76 -0.29 -12.02
N GLU A 49 -13.21 -1.05 -13.03
CA GLU A 49 -14.29 -0.68 -13.93
C GLU A 49 -15.63 -0.49 -13.20
N ALA A 50 -15.88 -1.27 -12.14
CA ALA A 50 -17.02 -1.10 -11.24
C ALA A 50 -16.87 0.09 -10.27
N GLY A 51 -15.75 0.84 -10.33
CA GLY A 51 -15.50 2.01 -9.49
C GLY A 51 -15.00 1.68 -8.07
N PHE A 52 -14.64 0.43 -7.77
CA PHE A 52 -14.26 -0.01 -6.42
C PHE A 52 -13.07 0.79 -5.87
N PHE A 53 -12.05 1.04 -6.68
CA PHE A 53 -10.87 1.81 -6.24
C PHE A 53 -11.11 3.32 -6.32
N ALA A 54 -12.05 3.77 -7.14
CA ALA A 54 -12.38 5.18 -7.35
C ALA A 54 -13.56 5.69 -6.50
N LEU A 55 -14.06 4.89 -5.54
CA LEU A 55 -15.25 5.18 -4.72
C LEU A 55 -15.28 6.60 -4.16
N ARG A 56 -14.14 7.07 -3.66
CA ARG A 56 -14.00 8.34 -2.94
C ARG A 56 -13.45 9.49 -3.77
N LEU A 57 -13.12 9.23 -5.03
CA LEU A 57 -12.68 10.29 -5.92
C LEU A 57 -13.89 11.11 -6.36
N PRO A 58 -13.74 12.43 -6.58
CA PRO A 58 -14.78 13.24 -7.18
C PRO A 58 -15.19 12.73 -8.56
N GLU A 59 -16.45 12.95 -8.95
CA GLU A 59 -16.96 12.54 -10.26
C GLU A 59 -16.18 13.24 -11.40
N GLU A 60 -15.73 14.48 -11.18
CA GLU A 60 -14.94 15.24 -12.15
C GLU A 60 -13.57 14.60 -12.44
N GLU A 61 -13.08 13.75 -11.54
CA GLU A 61 -11.84 12.98 -11.68
C GLU A 61 -12.11 11.52 -12.13
N GLY A 62 -13.36 11.22 -12.53
CA GLY A 62 -13.78 9.87 -12.93
C GLY A 62 -14.06 8.93 -11.74
N GLY A 63 -14.31 9.49 -10.56
CA GLY A 63 -14.70 8.76 -9.36
C GLY A 63 -16.21 8.56 -9.20
N VAL A 64 -16.58 7.94 -8.07
CA VAL A 64 -17.99 7.69 -7.70
C VAL A 64 -18.55 8.78 -6.77
N GLY A 65 -17.70 9.63 -6.19
CA GLY A 65 -18.12 10.73 -5.33
C GLY A 65 -18.64 10.33 -3.94
N LEU A 66 -18.42 9.09 -3.50
CA LEU A 66 -18.90 8.60 -2.21
C LEU A 66 -17.97 8.96 -1.04
N GLY A 67 -18.53 8.92 0.17
CA GLY A 67 -17.82 9.25 1.39
C GLY A 67 -17.01 8.10 1.99
N MET A 68 -16.35 8.40 3.10
CA MET A 68 -15.70 7.37 3.94
C MET A 68 -16.67 6.30 4.46
N PRO A 69 -17.89 6.63 4.94
CA PRO A 69 -18.81 5.62 5.45
C PRO A 69 -19.15 4.56 4.40
N GLU A 70 -19.43 4.98 3.17
CA GLU A 70 -19.74 4.09 2.05
C GLU A 70 -18.52 3.24 1.66
N ALA A 71 -17.33 3.85 1.60
CA ALA A 71 -16.09 3.10 1.33
C ALA A 71 -15.85 2.02 2.39
N VAL A 72 -16.02 2.33 3.68
CA VAL A 72 -15.90 1.34 4.76
C VAL A 72 -16.85 0.16 4.54
N LEU A 73 -18.13 0.42 4.21
CA LEU A 73 -19.11 -0.65 3.95
C LEU A 73 -18.73 -1.53 2.75
N VAL A 74 -18.18 -0.95 1.69
CA VAL A 74 -17.71 -1.69 0.52
C VAL A 74 -16.53 -2.59 0.89
N PHE A 75 -15.57 -2.07 1.67
CA PHE A 75 -14.41 -2.82 2.14
C PHE A 75 -14.77 -3.90 3.18
N GLU A 76 -15.80 -3.69 3.99
CA GLU A 76 -16.34 -4.73 4.88
C GLU A 76 -16.85 -5.95 4.09
N GLU A 77 -17.54 -5.72 2.97
CA GLU A 77 -18.02 -6.82 2.11
C GLU A 77 -16.87 -7.49 1.35
N ALA A 78 -15.85 -6.73 0.92
CA ALA A 78 -14.62 -7.31 0.37
C ALA A 78 -13.91 -8.22 1.38
N GLY A 79 -13.80 -7.78 2.64
CA GLY A 79 -13.28 -8.58 3.74
C GLY A 79 -14.14 -9.81 4.03
N ARG A 80 -15.47 -9.69 4.00
CA ARG A 80 -16.41 -10.83 4.14
C ARG A 80 -16.19 -11.87 3.04
N ALA A 81 -15.92 -11.44 1.82
CA ALA A 81 -15.62 -12.33 0.69
C ALA A 81 -14.20 -12.92 0.73
N LEU A 82 -13.33 -12.44 1.64
CA LEU A 82 -11.90 -12.75 1.69
C LEU A 82 -11.22 -12.46 0.35
N LEU A 83 -11.59 -11.33 -0.28
CA LEU A 83 -11.01 -10.89 -1.54
C LEU A 83 -9.51 -10.59 -1.33
N PRO A 84 -8.60 -11.30 -2.01
CA PRO A 84 -7.17 -11.14 -1.76
C PRO A 84 -6.61 -9.94 -2.54
N GLY A 85 -5.52 -9.39 -2.02
CA GLY A 85 -4.77 -8.31 -2.66
C GLY A 85 -4.67 -7.03 -1.83
N PRO A 86 -3.85 -6.07 -2.28
CA PRO A 86 -3.59 -4.82 -1.56
C PRO A 86 -4.69 -3.77 -1.80
N LEU A 87 -5.95 -4.15 -1.53
CA LEU A 87 -7.16 -3.39 -1.89
C LEU A 87 -7.12 -1.95 -1.35
N VAL A 88 -6.76 -1.81 -0.07
CA VAL A 88 -6.73 -0.51 0.62
C VAL A 88 -5.65 0.38 0.02
N ALA A 89 -4.45 -0.14 -0.19
CA ALA A 89 -3.35 0.63 -0.77
C ALA A 89 -3.68 1.09 -2.20
N THR A 90 -4.30 0.23 -3.02
CA THR A 90 -4.74 0.62 -4.36
C THR A 90 -5.84 1.68 -4.34
N HIS A 91 -6.82 1.55 -3.44
CA HIS A 91 -7.86 2.58 -3.27
C HIS A 91 -7.28 3.93 -2.83
N LEU A 92 -6.35 3.94 -1.86
CA LEU A 92 -5.69 5.18 -1.42
C LEU A 92 -4.82 5.80 -2.52
N ALA A 93 -4.28 4.96 -3.42
CA ALA A 93 -3.47 5.41 -4.55
C ALA A 93 -4.30 5.94 -5.73
N ALA A 94 -5.61 5.72 -5.76
CA ALA A 94 -6.47 5.93 -6.93
C ALA A 94 -6.34 7.33 -7.55
N GLY A 95 -6.19 8.38 -6.74
CA GLY A 95 -6.06 9.76 -7.21
C GLY A 95 -4.63 10.23 -7.50
N SER A 96 -3.60 9.40 -7.24
CA SER A 96 -2.19 9.80 -7.36
C SER A 96 -1.35 8.87 -8.24
N VAL A 97 -1.79 7.63 -8.44
CA VAL A 97 -1.11 6.64 -9.28
C VAL A 97 -1.98 6.36 -10.52
N PRO A 98 -1.54 6.74 -11.72
CA PRO A 98 -2.28 6.46 -12.96
C PRO A 98 -2.59 4.97 -13.11
N GLY A 99 -3.86 4.65 -13.39
CA GLY A 99 -4.33 3.27 -13.55
C GLY A 99 -4.79 2.57 -12.28
N ALA A 100 -4.52 3.12 -11.09
CA ALA A 100 -4.96 2.52 -9.83
C ALA A 100 -6.50 2.57 -9.69
N ALA A 101 -7.11 3.71 -10.04
CA ALA A 101 -8.57 3.87 -10.03
C ALA A 101 -9.27 2.87 -10.98
N GLN A 102 -8.69 2.61 -12.15
CA GLN A 102 -9.24 1.69 -13.17
C GLN A 102 -8.85 0.23 -12.92
N GLY A 103 -8.08 -0.07 -11.86
CA GLY A 103 -7.61 -1.43 -11.60
C GLY A 103 -6.64 -1.98 -12.65
N THR A 104 -6.04 -1.12 -13.49
CA THR A 104 -4.99 -1.53 -14.42
C THR A 104 -3.62 -1.61 -13.75
N VAL A 105 -3.46 -0.91 -12.62
CA VAL A 105 -2.29 -0.90 -11.76
C VAL A 105 -2.67 -1.41 -10.36
N VAL A 106 -1.87 -2.33 -9.83
CA VAL A 106 -1.95 -2.83 -8.45
C VAL A 106 -0.94 -2.08 -7.61
N VAL A 107 -1.40 -1.44 -6.55
CA VAL A 107 -0.56 -0.66 -5.63
C VAL A 107 -0.59 -1.28 -4.26
N THR A 108 0.59 -1.56 -3.71
CA THR A 108 0.77 -1.95 -2.30
C THR A 108 1.40 -0.81 -1.51
N ALA A 109 1.65 -1.01 -0.21
CA ALA A 109 2.26 -0.01 0.67
C ALA A 109 3.28 -0.67 1.60
N LEU A 110 4.21 0.14 2.11
CA LEU A 110 5.07 -0.25 3.22
C LEU A 110 4.24 -0.42 4.48
N ASP A 111 4.51 -1.49 5.23
CA ASP A 111 3.90 -1.66 6.55
C ASP A 111 4.34 -0.53 7.49
N LEU A 112 3.39 0.00 8.25
CA LEU A 112 3.56 1.17 9.13
C LEU A 112 4.33 0.78 10.39
N GLY A 113 5.61 0.43 10.23
CA GLY A 113 6.47 0.06 11.36
C GLY A 113 7.60 -0.91 11.05
N GLY A 114 7.70 -1.41 9.81
CA GLY A 114 8.68 -2.44 9.49
C GLY A 114 9.13 -2.47 8.02
N PRO A 115 10.15 -3.27 7.72
CA PRO A 115 10.67 -3.43 6.36
C PRO A 115 9.79 -4.39 5.54
N LEU A 116 8.50 -4.51 5.83
CA LEU A 116 7.64 -5.52 5.23
C LEU A 116 6.66 -4.88 4.23
N VAL A 117 6.44 -5.59 3.12
CA VAL A 117 5.47 -5.21 2.08
C VAL A 117 4.67 -6.45 1.70
N THR A 118 3.35 -6.33 1.70
CA THR A 118 2.44 -7.38 1.21
C THR A 118 2.28 -7.29 -0.30
N HIS A 119 2.07 -8.41 -0.99
CA HIS A 119 1.77 -8.46 -2.43
C HIS A 119 2.82 -7.75 -3.31
N LEU A 120 4.09 -7.70 -2.87
CA LEU A 120 5.16 -6.98 -3.57
C LEU A 120 5.40 -7.54 -4.98
N GLY A 121 5.37 -8.87 -5.14
CA GLY A 121 5.61 -9.53 -6.42
C GLY A 121 4.49 -9.31 -7.43
N GLU A 122 3.28 -9.00 -6.94
CA GLU A 122 2.08 -8.77 -7.74
C GLU A 122 1.79 -7.29 -7.98
N SER A 123 2.53 -6.37 -7.35
CA SER A 123 2.28 -4.92 -7.40
C SER A 123 3.14 -4.19 -8.42
N ASP A 124 2.56 -3.20 -9.09
CA ASP A 124 3.26 -2.35 -10.06
C ASP A 124 3.80 -1.07 -9.42
N ALA A 125 3.30 -0.71 -8.23
CA ALA A 125 3.75 0.45 -7.46
C ALA A 125 3.66 0.18 -5.94
N VAL A 126 4.46 0.93 -5.19
CA VAL A 126 4.40 0.96 -3.71
C VAL A 126 4.17 2.39 -3.25
N LEU A 127 3.07 2.62 -2.54
CA LEU A 127 2.76 3.92 -1.94
C LEU A 127 3.91 4.39 -1.05
N GLY A 128 4.39 5.61 -1.29
CA GLY A 128 5.51 6.21 -0.55
C GLY A 128 6.91 5.80 -1.04
N ALA A 129 7.03 5.02 -2.11
CA ALA A 129 8.30 4.70 -2.75
C ALA A 129 8.36 5.23 -4.19
N ALA A 130 9.55 5.65 -4.63
CA ALA A 130 9.76 6.15 -6.00
C ALA A 130 9.69 5.05 -7.08
N ALA A 131 9.91 3.79 -6.68
CA ALA A 131 9.81 2.60 -7.51
C ALA A 131 9.52 1.39 -6.63
N VAL A 132 9.08 0.28 -7.24
CA VAL A 132 8.91 -1.00 -6.53
C VAL A 132 10.29 -1.48 -6.07
N PRO A 133 10.53 -1.59 -4.75
CA PRO A 133 11.82 -2.05 -4.23
C PRO A 133 12.02 -3.55 -4.48
N ALA A 134 13.27 -3.98 -4.54
CA ALA A 134 13.59 -5.40 -4.41
C ALA A 134 13.24 -5.87 -2.98
N GLY A 135 12.65 -7.07 -2.87
CA GLY A 135 12.31 -7.68 -1.60
C GLY A 135 12.68 -9.16 -1.56
N GLU A 136 13.04 -9.64 -0.38
CA GLU A 136 13.22 -11.05 -0.09
C GLU A 136 11.89 -11.64 0.40
N ALA A 137 11.41 -12.70 -0.22
CA ALA A 137 10.17 -13.36 0.19
C ALA A 137 10.28 -13.90 1.62
N VAL A 138 9.26 -13.62 2.44
CA VAL A 138 9.16 -14.12 3.82
C VAL A 138 7.91 -14.99 3.92
N ARG A 139 7.98 -16.04 4.75
CA ARG A 139 6.83 -16.90 5.02
C ARG A 139 5.71 -16.10 5.68
N SER A 140 4.58 -15.99 4.98
CA SER A 140 3.32 -15.51 5.56
C SER A 140 2.55 -16.65 6.23
N VAL A 141 1.74 -16.33 7.25
CA VAL A 141 0.78 -17.26 7.85
C VAL A 141 -0.45 -17.42 6.97
N ASP A 142 -0.85 -16.34 6.31
CA ASP A 142 -1.94 -16.34 5.34
C ASP A 142 -1.36 -16.55 3.92
N PRO A 143 -1.68 -17.66 3.24
CA PRO A 143 -1.17 -17.92 1.90
C PRO A 143 -1.63 -16.90 0.86
N LEU A 144 -2.72 -16.16 1.09
CA LEU A 144 -3.22 -15.13 0.17
C LEU A 144 -2.63 -13.74 0.42
N THR A 145 -1.77 -13.61 1.42
CA THR A 145 -1.05 -12.39 1.75
C THR A 145 0.46 -12.64 1.67
N PRO A 146 1.02 -12.78 0.46
CA PRO A 146 2.45 -12.97 0.26
C PRO A 146 3.20 -11.76 0.80
N LEU A 147 4.32 -12.01 1.45
CA LEU A 147 5.05 -11.03 2.23
C LEU A 147 6.50 -10.95 1.75
N SER A 148 7.02 -9.74 1.63
CA SER A 148 8.42 -9.51 1.27
C SER A 148 9.08 -8.54 2.23
N ARG A 149 10.34 -8.81 2.57
CA ARG A 149 11.19 -7.90 3.33
C ARG A 149 11.99 -7.03 2.37
N VAL A 150 11.84 -5.72 2.46
CA VAL A 150 12.51 -4.72 1.63
C VAL A 150 13.59 -4.00 2.44
N GLY A 151 14.71 -3.70 1.80
CA GLY A 151 15.76 -2.91 2.43
C GLY A 151 15.33 -1.45 2.54
N VAL A 152 15.06 -0.97 3.76
CA VAL A 152 14.76 0.45 3.99
C VAL A 152 16.06 1.25 3.86
N ARG A 153 16.37 1.75 2.66
CA ARG A 153 17.42 2.78 2.52
C ARG A 153 16.87 4.09 3.07
N GLY A 154 17.29 4.43 4.28
CA GLY A 154 16.98 5.69 4.94
C GLY A 154 16.05 5.56 6.14
N SER A 155 16.44 4.77 7.15
CA SER A 155 15.97 5.04 8.50
C SER A 155 16.99 5.94 9.19
N VAL A 156 16.51 6.99 9.87
CA VAL A 156 17.26 8.01 10.61
C VAL A 156 17.93 7.42 11.87
N ARG A 157 18.65 6.30 11.72
CA ARG A 157 19.29 5.58 12.84
C ARG A 157 20.79 5.28 12.63
N ASP A 158 21.38 5.73 11.53
CA ASP A 158 22.84 5.63 11.28
C ASP A 158 23.62 6.90 11.66
N ARG A 159 23.16 7.70 12.65
CA ARG A 159 23.91 8.87 13.14
C ARG A 159 24.58 8.73 14.50
N ASP A 160 24.45 7.60 15.18
CA ASP A 160 25.11 7.40 16.47
C ASP A 160 25.93 6.12 16.45
N GLY A 161 27.24 6.25 16.21
CA GLY A 161 28.11 5.06 16.28
C GLY A 161 29.55 5.16 15.79
N SER A 162 30.26 6.28 15.92
CA SER A 162 31.74 6.21 15.96
C SER A 162 32.35 7.38 16.72
N GLY A 163 32.30 7.30 18.05
CA GLY A 163 33.18 8.04 18.94
C GLY A 163 34.11 7.08 19.70
N GLY A 164 35.43 7.32 19.61
CA GLY A 164 36.50 6.78 20.46
C GLY A 164 37.27 5.58 19.87
N SER A 165 38.60 5.48 19.91
CA SER A 165 39.61 6.23 20.67
C SER A 165 41.05 5.78 20.28
N GLY A 166 42.04 6.67 20.50
CA GLY A 166 43.47 6.36 20.74
C GLY A 166 44.40 6.31 19.51
N GLY A 167 45.56 6.96 19.44
CA GLY A 167 46.28 7.79 20.41
C GLY A 167 47.63 8.27 19.85
N SER A 168 48.11 9.38 20.43
CA SER A 168 49.50 9.82 20.68
C SER A 168 50.49 10.13 19.53
N GLY A 169 51.10 11.33 19.57
CA GLY A 169 52.38 11.60 18.90
C GLY A 169 52.86 13.07 18.76
N GLY A 170 53.02 13.82 19.86
CA GLY A 170 54.08 14.84 20.06
C GLY A 170 54.09 16.18 19.26
N PRO A 171 54.83 17.21 19.74
CA PRO A 171 54.53 18.62 19.46
C PRO A 171 55.51 19.33 18.51
N GLY A 172 55.03 20.35 17.80
CA GLY A 172 55.85 21.35 17.10
C GLY A 172 55.02 22.58 16.74
N GLY A 173 55.18 23.68 17.48
CA GLY A 173 54.50 24.97 17.19
C GLY A 173 55.23 25.79 16.12
N PRO A 174 55.05 27.12 16.07
CA PRO A 174 53.83 27.89 16.31
C PRO A 174 53.44 28.80 15.12
N ALA A 175 52.18 29.26 15.16
CA ALA A 175 51.61 30.54 14.70
C ALA A 175 52.20 31.29 13.48
N ALA A 176 51.35 31.52 12.47
CA ALA A 176 51.33 32.77 11.71
C ALA A 176 49.90 33.08 11.21
N ALA A 177 49.50 34.32 11.44
CA ALA A 177 48.21 34.92 11.16
C ALA A 177 48.01 35.28 9.68
N ALA A 178 46.75 35.37 9.23
CA ALA A 178 46.31 36.42 8.31
C ALA A 178 44.78 36.55 8.36
N ALA A 179 44.33 37.72 8.78
CA ALA A 179 42.98 38.22 8.67
C ALA A 179 42.77 38.96 7.33
N SER A 180 41.51 39.33 7.06
CA SER A 180 41.03 40.26 6.02
C SER A 180 40.75 39.60 4.64
N ALA A 181 39.69 39.88 3.90
CA ALA A 181 38.78 41.03 3.92
C ALA A 181 37.39 40.64 3.37
N ALA A 182 36.39 41.40 3.80
CA ALA A 182 35.07 41.50 3.19
C ALA A 182 35.10 42.35 1.92
N ALA A 183 34.25 42.01 0.96
CA ALA A 183 33.34 42.90 0.21
C ALA A 183 32.47 42.04 -0.70
#